data_AF-A0A9C8ZX63-F1
#
_entry.id   AF-A0A9C8ZX63-F1
#
_cell.length_a   1.000
_cell.length_b   1.000
_cell.length_c   1.000
_cell.angle_alpha   90.00
_cell.angle_beta   90.00
_cell.angle_gamma   90.00
#
_symmetry.space_group_name_H-M   'P 1'
#
loop_
_entity.id
_entity.type
_entity.pdbx_description
1 polymer ?
#
loop_
_entity_poly.entity_id
_entity_poly.type
_entity_poly.pdbx_seq_one_letter_code
_entity_poly.pdbx_strand_id
1 'polypeptide(L)'
;MSDSQTTRKQINISSVHPSITGHFPGHPVVPGVVILDYIRQCIEEWKHSSVEASSLKSVKFLSPLLMDEKSMSDVSSQTLDIVLEEKKTIDSSPTTKIEFRCLQNDDLIVQGLWVFQANRSQ
;
A
#
# COMPACT_ATOMS: atom_id res chain seq x y z
N MET A 1 -9.41 -20.99 19.34
CA MET A 1 -9.82 -20.07 18.27
C MET A 1 -8.71 -19.06 18.14
N SER A 2 -7.96 -19.07 17.05
CA SER A 2 -6.77 -18.23 16.94
C SER A 2 -7.13 -17.05 16.03
N ASP A 3 -6.85 -15.83 16.47
CA ASP A 3 -7.25 -14.59 15.80
C ASP A 3 -6.36 -14.27 14.59
N SER A 4 -6.93 -13.72 13.50
CA SER A 4 -6.16 -13.11 12.42
C SER A 4 -5.52 -11.81 12.93
N GLN A 5 -4.26 -11.55 12.57
CA GLN A 5 -3.59 -10.32 12.99
C GLN A 5 -3.90 -9.20 11.99
N THR A 6 -4.30 -8.03 12.49
CA THR A 6 -4.61 -6.85 11.68
C THR A 6 -3.86 -5.64 12.22
N THR A 7 -3.40 -4.77 11.32
CA THR A 7 -2.84 -3.45 11.66
C THR A 7 -3.39 -2.37 10.74
N ARG A 8 -3.43 -1.13 11.22
CA ARG A 8 -3.79 0.07 10.45
C ARG A 8 -2.66 1.08 10.55
N LYS A 9 -2.27 1.65 9.42
CA LYS A 9 -1.22 2.67 9.30
C LYS A 9 -1.73 3.81 8.43
N GLN A 10 -1.52 5.04 8.90
CA GLN A 10 -1.80 6.23 8.12
C GLN A 10 -0.52 6.70 7.44
N ILE A 11 -0.61 7.03 6.15
CA ILE A 11 0.49 7.60 5.36
C ILE A 11 0.06 8.92 4.73
N ASN A 12 1.05 9.75 4.38
CA ASN A 12 0.84 10.99 3.65
C ASN A 12 1.70 10.99 2.39
N ILE A 13 1.07 11.18 1.23
CA ILE A 13 1.73 11.32 -0.07
C ILE A 13 1.77 12.80 -0.41
N SER A 14 2.98 13.38 -0.49
CA SER A 14 3.15 14.79 -0.80
C SER A 14 3.02 15.08 -2.29
N SER A 15 2.45 16.23 -2.65
CA SER A 15 2.34 16.73 -4.02
C SER A 15 3.67 17.01 -4.71
N VAL A 16 4.74 17.23 -3.94
CA VAL A 16 6.09 17.39 -4.49
C VAL A 16 6.79 16.05 -4.77
N HIS A 17 6.09 14.92 -4.63
CA HIS A 17 6.67 13.62 -4.94
C HIS A 17 7.13 13.57 -6.40
N PRO A 18 8.41 13.21 -6.69
CA PRO A 18 8.97 13.29 -8.05
C PRO A 18 8.17 12.56 -9.13
N SER A 19 7.48 11.48 -8.76
CA SER A 19 6.63 10.70 -9.67
C SER A 19 5.28 11.36 -10.02
N ILE A 20 4.94 12.52 -9.43
CA ILE A 20 3.70 13.26 -9.71
C ILE A 20 3.93 14.29 -10.83
N THR A 21 5.16 14.79 -11.02
CA THR A 21 5.47 15.80 -12.04
C THR A 21 5.25 15.25 -13.45
N GLY A 22 4.28 15.82 -14.17
CA GLY A 22 3.99 15.48 -15.56
C GLY A 22 3.09 14.25 -15.79
N HIS A 23 2.64 13.58 -14.72
CA HIS A 23 1.65 12.50 -14.84
C HIS A 23 0.26 13.11 -15.02
N PHE A 24 -0.25 13.10 -16.26
CA PHE A 24 -1.57 13.62 -16.70
C PHE A 24 -1.74 15.14 -16.53
N PRO A 25 -1.32 15.95 -17.54
CA PRO A 25 -1.51 17.41 -17.52
C PRO A 25 -2.96 17.82 -17.24
N GLY A 26 -3.16 18.72 -16.27
CA GLY A 26 -4.48 19.23 -15.84
C GLY A 26 -5.28 18.30 -14.91
N HIS A 27 -4.83 17.05 -14.71
CA HIS A 27 -5.47 16.08 -13.80
C HIS A 27 -4.42 15.15 -13.17
N PRO A 28 -3.52 15.65 -12.32
CA PRO A 28 -2.45 14.85 -11.77
C PRO A 28 -3.00 13.70 -10.92
N VAL A 29 -2.50 12.49 -11.19
CA VAL A 29 -2.87 11.25 -10.49
C VAL A 29 -1.63 10.66 -9.86
N VAL A 30 -1.74 10.21 -8.60
CA VAL A 30 -0.68 9.45 -7.95
C VAL A 30 -0.52 8.10 -8.67
N PRO A 31 0.66 7.74 -9.20
CA PRO A 31 0.86 6.45 -9.84
C PRO A 31 0.59 5.30 -8.87
N GLY A 32 -0.09 4.25 -9.34
CA GLY A 32 -0.43 3.09 -8.49
C GLY A 32 0.79 2.42 -7.84
N VAL A 33 1.95 2.46 -8.50
CA VAL A 33 3.22 1.95 -7.97
C VAL A 33 3.72 2.72 -6.73
N VAL A 34 3.42 4.02 -6.62
CA VAL A 34 3.76 4.81 -5.43
C VAL A 34 2.94 4.32 -4.24
N ILE A 35 1.64 4.09 -4.44
CA ILE A 35 0.76 3.55 -3.39
C ILE A 35 1.23 2.14 -2.97
N LEU A 36 1.59 1.29 -3.93
CA LEU A 36 2.11 -0.06 -3.66
C LEU A 36 3.42 -0.05 -2.88
N ASP A 37 4.32 0.91 -3.13
CA ASP A 37 5.56 1.00 -2.37
C ASP A 37 5.31 1.41 -0.91
N TYR A 38 4.40 2.33 -0.63
CA TYR A 38 4.01 2.63 0.75
C TYR A 38 3.36 1.43 1.45
N ILE A 39 2.52 0.66 0.74
CA ILE A 39 1.95 -0.60 1.27
C ILE A 39 3.07 -1.57 1.63
N ARG A 40 4.06 -1.75 0.75
CA ARG A 40 5.24 -2.58 0.99
C ARG A 40 5.99 -2.13 2.25
N GLN A 41 6.29 -0.85 2.39
CA GLN A 41 6.96 -0.28 3.56
C GLN A 41 6.16 -0.52 4.86
N CYS A 42 4.84 -0.32 4.83
CA CYS A 42 3.97 -0.59 5.97
C CYS A 42 3.98 -2.09 6.37
N ILE A 43 4.08 -2.99 5.41
CA ILE A 43 4.23 -4.42 5.67
C ILE A 43 5.59 -4.72 6.31
N GLU A 44 6.69 -4.18 5.78
CA GLU A 44 8.05 -4.37 6.33
C GLU A 44 8.14 -3.87 7.77
N GLU A 45 7.58 -2.69 8.04
CA GLU A 45 7.48 -2.15 9.40
C GLU A 45 6.71 -3.08 10.32
N TRP A 46 5.56 -3.60 9.87
CA TRP A 46 4.70 -4.44 10.69
C TRP A 46 5.31 -5.82 10.96
N LYS A 47 6.05 -6.37 10.00
CA LYS A 47 6.72 -7.67 10.13
C LYS A 47 8.14 -7.58 10.69
N HIS A 48 8.66 -6.37 10.90
CA HIS A 48 10.03 -6.12 11.33
C HIS A 48 11.06 -6.88 10.47
N SER A 49 10.80 -7.01 9.17
CA SER A 49 11.62 -7.77 8.24
C SER A 49 11.49 -7.18 6.83
N SER A 50 12.57 -7.23 6.06
CA SER A 50 12.49 -6.88 4.64
C SER A 50 11.68 -7.95 3.90
N VAL A 51 10.82 -7.50 2.98
CA VAL A 51 10.03 -8.40 2.14
C VAL A 51 10.76 -8.72 0.83
N GLU A 52 11.93 -9.33 0.98
CA GLU A 52 12.65 -9.96 -0.13
C GLU A 52 11.84 -11.17 -0.66
N ALA A 53 11.98 -11.49 -1.95
CA ALA A 53 11.25 -12.59 -2.61
C ALA A 53 9.71 -12.54 -2.40
N SER A 54 9.11 -11.38 -2.65
CA SER A 54 7.67 -11.17 -2.54
C SER A 54 6.96 -11.11 -3.90
N SER A 55 5.68 -11.45 -3.92
CA SER A 55 4.84 -11.36 -5.12
C SER A 55 3.48 -10.74 -4.80
N LEU A 56 3.10 -9.75 -5.61
CA LEU A 56 1.76 -9.18 -5.61
C LEU A 56 0.84 -10.13 -6.39
N LYS A 57 0.03 -10.94 -5.69
CA LYS A 57 -0.84 -11.94 -6.31
C LYS A 57 -2.04 -11.32 -6.99
N SER A 58 -2.58 -10.27 -6.39
CA SER A 58 -3.65 -9.48 -6.97
C SER A 58 -3.57 -8.05 -6.47
N VAL A 59 -3.98 -7.12 -7.33
CA VAL A 59 -4.20 -5.73 -6.99
C VAL A 59 -5.37 -5.21 -7.82
N LYS A 60 -6.24 -4.44 -7.18
CA LYS A 60 -7.35 -3.76 -7.83
C LYS A 60 -7.37 -2.30 -7.38
N PHE A 61 -7.18 -1.40 -8.33
CA PHE A 61 -7.39 0.03 -8.17
C PHE A 61 -8.85 0.33 -8.50
N LEU A 62 -9.62 0.79 -7.51
CA LEU A 62 -11.05 1.06 -7.63
C LEU A 62 -11.33 2.50 -8.05
N SER A 63 -10.47 3.43 -7.64
CA SER A 63 -10.52 4.84 -8.03
C SER A 63 -9.10 5.41 -8.10
N PRO A 64 -8.88 6.45 -8.94
CA PRO A 64 -7.62 7.18 -8.96
C PRO A 64 -7.46 8.01 -7.69
N LEU A 65 -6.24 8.08 -7.17
CA LEU A 65 -5.88 9.05 -6.15
C LEU A 65 -5.46 10.35 -6.84
N LEU A 66 -6.36 11.32 -6.85
CA LEU A 66 -6.11 12.62 -7.45
C LEU A 66 -5.20 13.45 -6.55
N MET A 67 -4.36 14.28 -7.16
CA MET A 67 -3.62 15.33 -6.46
C MET A 67 -4.29 16.67 -6.77
N ASP A 68 -4.53 17.48 -5.75
CA ASP A 68 -5.08 18.82 -5.98
C ASP A 68 -4.05 19.72 -6.65
N GLU A 69 -4.40 20.27 -7.81
CA GLU A 69 -3.57 21.17 -8.61
C GLU A 69 -3.74 22.64 -8.15
N LYS A 70 -4.69 22.94 -7.25
CA LYS A 70 -5.15 24.32 -7.00
C LYS A 70 -4.16 25.32 -6.41
N SER A 71 -2.92 24.94 -6.14
CA SER A 71 -1.90 25.92 -5.82
C SER A 71 -0.54 25.31 -6.15
N MET A 72 0.04 25.67 -7.30
CA MET A 72 1.47 25.42 -7.55
C MET A 72 2.39 26.10 -6.50
N SER A 73 1.80 26.81 -5.54
CA SER A 73 2.43 27.49 -4.40
C SER A 73 2.20 26.81 -3.03
N ASP A 74 1.23 25.90 -2.88
CA ASP A 74 0.98 25.21 -1.59
C ASP A 74 1.26 23.71 -1.70
N VAL A 75 2.11 23.19 -0.81
CA VAL A 75 2.37 21.75 -0.71
C VAL A 75 1.11 21.07 -0.16
N SER A 76 0.29 20.49 -1.05
CA SER A 76 -0.81 19.62 -0.67
C SER A 76 -0.32 18.19 -0.39
N SER A 77 -1.05 17.43 0.42
CA SER A 77 -0.76 16.02 0.70
C SER A 77 -2.03 15.20 0.69
N GLN A 78 -1.95 13.97 0.19
CA GLN A 78 -3.02 13.00 0.31
C GLN A 78 -2.77 12.03 1.47
N THR A 79 -3.72 12.00 2.40
CA THR A 79 -3.73 11.04 3.51
C THR A 79 -4.40 9.75 3.06
N LEU A 80 -3.75 8.61 3.32
CA LEU A 80 -4.31 7.29 3.09
C LEU A 80 -4.24 6.44 4.35
N ASP A 81 -5.26 5.62 4.54
CA ASP A 81 -5.31 4.58 5.56
C ASP A 81 -5.00 3.22 4.92
N ILE A 82 -3.89 2.62 5.33
CA ILE A 82 -3.52 1.26 4.94
C ILE A 82 -3.93 0.31 6.06
N VAL A 83 -4.83 -0.61 5.74
CA VAL A 83 -5.21 -1.72 6.60
C VAL A 83 -4.58 -2.99 6.06
N LEU A 84 -3.82 -3.68 6.90
CA LEU A 84 -3.15 -4.94 6.58
C LEU A 84 -3.72 -6.04 7.46
N GLU A 85 -4.06 -7.18 6.85
CA GLU A 85 -4.53 -8.36 7.55
C GLU A 85 -3.70 -9.58 7.11
N GLU A 86 -3.09 -10.26 8.07
CA GLU A 86 -2.40 -11.52 7.80
C GLU A 86 -3.39 -12.67 7.80
N LYS A 87 -3.45 -13.38 6.66
CA LYS A 87 -4.27 -14.58 6.52
C LYS A 87 -3.52 -15.78 7.02
N LYS A 88 -4.22 -16.62 7.77
CA LYS A 88 -3.69 -17.92 8.21
C LYS A 88 -3.54 -18.83 7.02
N THR A 89 -2.34 -19.33 6.84
CA THR A 89 -2.07 -20.41 5.90
C THR A 89 -2.39 -21.72 6.61
N ILE A 90 -3.35 -22.48 6.08
CA ILE A 90 -3.73 -23.81 6.61
C ILE A 90 -2.73 -24.88 6.15
N ASP A 91 -2.09 -24.64 5.00
CA ASP A 91 -1.03 -25.49 4.48
C ASP A 91 0.34 -25.15 5.12
N SER A 92 1.25 -26.10 5.10
CA SER A 92 2.63 -25.96 5.61
C SER A 92 3.53 -25.13 4.70
N SER A 93 2.98 -24.36 3.75
CA SER A 93 3.77 -23.46 2.91
C SER A 93 4.46 -22.41 3.78
N PRO A 94 5.77 -22.18 3.58
CA PRO A 94 6.51 -21.14 4.28
C PRO A 94 6.18 -19.76 3.67
N THR A 95 4.90 -19.43 3.51
CA THR A 95 4.46 -18.18 2.89
C THR A 95 3.51 -17.42 3.79
N THR A 96 3.80 -16.14 3.98
CA THR A 96 2.92 -15.20 4.65
C THR A 96 2.04 -14.52 3.61
N LYS A 97 0.73 -14.49 3.85
CA LYS A 97 -0.28 -13.88 2.97
C LYS A 97 -0.85 -12.65 3.68
N ILE A 98 -0.70 -11.47 3.08
CA ILE A 98 -1.23 -10.22 3.63
C ILE A 98 -2.23 -9.63 2.65
N GLU A 99 -3.49 -9.59 3.06
CA GLU A 99 -4.48 -8.75 2.39
C GLU A 99 -4.25 -7.30 2.80
N PHE A 100 -4.26 -6.42 1.82
CA PHE A 100 -4.17 -4.98 2.06
C PHE A 100 -5.39 -4.28 1.49
N ARG A 101 -5.81 -3.24 2.21
CA ARG A 101 -6.82 -2.27 1.78
C ARG A 101 -6.27 -0.89 2.02
N CYS A 102 -6.38 -0.03 1.03
CA CYS A 102 -5.99 1.36 1.09
C CYS A 102 -7.25 2.21 0.95
N LEU A 103 -7.51 3.08 1.93
CA LEU A 103 -8.68 3.94 1.97
C LEU A 103 -8.25 5.40 1.91
N GLN A 104 -9.05 6.22 1.23
CA GLN A 104 -8.96 7.67 1.24
C GLN A 104 -10.30 8.20 1.78
N ASN A 105 -10.29 8.92 2.90
CA ASN A 105 -11.53 9.41 3.54
C ASN A 105 -12.59 8.30 3.74
N ASP A 106 -12.15 7.12 4.21
CA ASP A 106 -12.96 5.90 4.34
C ASP A 106 -13.46 5.24 3.04
N ASP A 107 -13.21 5.84 1.87
CA ASP A 107 -13.47 5.21 0.57
C ASP A 107 -12.36 4.23 0.21
N LEU A 108 -12.70 2.99 -0.13
CA LEU A 108 -11.73 1.99 -0.58
C LEU A 108 -11.23 2.34 -1.99
N ILE A 109 -9.94 2.68 -2.10
CA ILE A 109 -9.34 3.10 -3.38
C ILE A 109 -8.45 2.00 -4.00
N VAL A 110 -7.78 1.19 -3.17
CA VAL A 110 -6.94 0.08 -3.62
C VAL A 110 -7.09 -1.11 -2.67
N GLN A 111 -7.11 -2.32 -3.22
CA GLN A 111 -7.02 -3.54 -2.42
C GLN A 111 -6.25 -4.63 -3.15
N GLY A 112 -5.78 -5.62 -2.41
CA GLY A 112 -5.12 -6.77 -3.01
C GLY A 112 -4.55 -7.75 -2.00
N LEU A 113 -3.78 -8.69 -2.53
CA LEU A 113 -3.12 -9.74 -1.78
C LEU A 113 -1.63 -9.75 -2.12
N TRP A 114 -0.81 -9.55 -1.10
CA TRP A 114 0.63 -9.72 -1.18
C TRP A 114 1.04 -11.04 -0.53
N VAL A 115 1.95 -11.77 -1.19
CA VAL A 115 2.49 -13.02 -0.67
C VAL A 115 3.99 -12.92 -0.54
N PHE A 116 4.48 -13.27 0.64
CA PHE A 116 5.88 -13.26 1.04
C PHE A 116 6.35 -14.67 1.26
N GLN A 117 7.60 -14.96 0.90
CA GLN A 117 8.27 -16.15 1.39
C GLN A 117 8.82 -15.86 2.79
N ALA A 118 8.73 -16.83 3.70
CA ALA A 118 9.42 -16.74 4.96
C ALA A 118 10.92 -16.69 4.67
N ASN A 119 11.59 -15.63 5.10
CA ASN A 119 13.04 -15.57 5.07
C ASN A 119 13.57 -16.76 5.88
N ARG A 120 14.19 -17.74 5.20
CA ARG A 120 15.08 -18.67 5.89
C ARG A 120 16.27 -17.82 6.31
N SER A 121 16.37 -17.54 7.61
CA SER A 121 17.63 -17.10 8.19
C SER A 121 18.71 -18.06 7.71
N GLN A 122 19.71 -17.53 7.00
CA GLN A 122 20.96 -18.25 6.78
C GLN A 122 21.68 -18.43 8.12
#